data_AF-A0A438PIW9-F1
#
_entry.id   AF-A0A438PIW9-F1
#
_cell.length_a   1.000
_cell.length_b   1.000
_cell.length_c   1.000
_cell.angle_alpha   90.00
_cell.angle_beta   90.00
_cell.angle_gamma   90.00
#
_symmetry.space_group_name_H-M   'P 1'
#
loop_
_entity.id
_entity.type
_entity.pdbx_description
1 polymer ?
#
loop_
_entity_poly.entity_id
_entity_poly.type
_entity_poly.pdbx_seq_one_letter_code
_entity_poly.pdbx_strand_id
1 'polypeptide(L)'
;SVKAYKDCVSKARNEKEKKECEKLLTPEARKKLEQQVLDCLKNAKTDEERKKCLKDLPKDLQSDILAKESLKAYKDCTSQAKTEDEKKECEKLLTPEA
;
A
#
# COMPACT_ATOMS: atom_id res chain seq x y z
N SER A 1 -15.57 1.31 -11.25
CA SER A 1 -14.68 0.24 -11.78
C SER A 1 -13.23 0.71 -11.72
N VAL A 2 -12.25 -0.19 -11.52
CA VAL A 2 -10.81 0.18 -11.39
C VAL A 2 -10.30 0.95 -12.60
N LYS A 3 -10.76 0.58 -13.81
CA LYS A 3 -10.40 1.27 -15.05
C LYS A 3 -10.85 2.74 -15.06
N ALA A 4 -12.07 3.02 -14.61
CA ALA A 4 -12.62 4.38 -14.57
C ALA A 4 -11.85 5.27 -13.57
N TYR A 5 -11.44 4.71 -12.44
CA TYR A 5 -10.59 5.41 -11.49
C TYR A 5 -9.23 5.77 -12.10
N LYS A 6 -8.54 4.80 -12.73
CA LYS A 6 -7.23 5.05 -13.37
C LYS A 6 -7.33 6.11 -14.48
N ASP A 7 -8.39 6.08 -15.29
CA ASP A 7 -8.62 7.10 -16.33
C ASP A 7 -8.84 8.50 -15.74
N CYS A 8 -9.63 8.59 -14.66
CA CYS A 8 -9.87 9.83 -13.94
C CYS A 8 -8.57 10.39 -13.31
N VAL A 9 -7.80 9.54 -12.61
CA VAL A 9 -6.56 9.95 -11.95
C VAL A 9 -5.49 10.40 -12.94
N SER A 10 -5.42 9.78 -14.11
CA SER A 10 -4.51 10.19 -15.20
C SER A 10 -4.81 11.61 -15.70
N LYS A 11 -6.07 12.05 -15.61
CA LYS A 11 -6.51 13.40 -16.01
C LYS A 11 -6.46 14.41 -14.87
N ALA A 12 -6.54 13.94 -13.62
CA ALA A 12 -6.54 14.78 -12.42
C ALA A 12 -5.21 15.55 -12.28
N ARG A 13 -5.29 16.88 -12.17
CA ARG A 13 -4.13 17.76 -12.01
C ARG A 13 -3.83 18.11 -10.56
N ASN A 14 -4.79 17.94 -9.67
CA ASN A 14 -4.64 18.25 -8.24
C ASN A 14 -5.22 17.15 -7.33
N GLU A 15 -4.93 17.24 -6.03
CA GLU A 15 -5.42 16.27 -5.04
C GLU A 15 -6.94 16.27 -4.89
N LYS A 16 -7.60 17.40 -5.14
CA LYS A 16 -9.06 17.51 -5.04
C LYS A 16 -9.74 16.68 -6.14
N GLU A 17 -9.23 16.76 -7.37
CA GLU A 17 -9.67 15.92 -8.48
C GLU A 17 -9.37 14.44 -8.21
N LYS A 18 -8.21 14.10 -7.65
CA LYS A 18 -7.92 12.71 -7.26
C LYS A 18 -8.93 12.18 -6.24
N LYS A 19 -9.31 12.99 -5.24
CA LYS A 19 -10.36 12.63 -4.27
C LYS A 19 -11.73 12.43 -4.91
N GLU A 20 -12.06 13.21 -5.94
CA GLU A 20 -13.29 12.99 -6.72
C GLU A 20 -13.22 11.66 -7.49
N CYS A 21 -12.06 11.30 -8.05
CA CYS A 21 -11.86 10.01 -8.69
C CYS A 21 -12.06 8.83 -7.72
N GLU A 22 -11.66 8.97 -6.45
CA GLU A 22 -11.86 7.94 -5.43
C GLU A 22 -13.33 7.60 -5.20
N LYS A 23 -14.26 8.53 -5.45
CA LYS A 23 -15.70 8.27 -5.37
C LYS A 23 -16.16 7.28 -6.44
N LEU A 24 -15.42 7.15 -7.55
CA LEU A 24 -15.68 6.17 -8.61
C LEU A 24 -15.22 4.75 -8.22
N LEU A 25 -14.42 4.63 -7.16
CA LEU A 25 -14.00 3.34 -6.61
C LEU A 25 -15.04 2.84 -5.60
N THR A 26 -15.79 1.82 -6.04
CA THR A 26 -16.58 0.98 -5.14
C THR A 26 -15.65 0.19 -4.20
N PRO A 27 -16.13 -0.26 -3.04
CA PRO A 27 -15.33 -1.07 -2.11
C PRO A 27 -14.74 -2.32 -2.78
N GLU A 28 -15.49 -2.95 -3.69
CA GLU A 28 -14.98 -4.09 -4.47
C GLU A 28 -13.84 -3.69 -5.43
N ALA A 29 -13.95 -2.53 -6.08
CA ALA A 29 -12.91 -2.01 -6.95
C ALA A 29 -11.65 -1.61 -6.15
N ARG A 30 -11.81 -1.04 -4.95
CA ARG A 30 -10.68 -0.78 -4.04
C ARG A 30 -9.93 -2.06 -3.70
N LYS A 31 -10.64 -3.11 -3.29
CA LYS A 31 -10.02 -4.42 -3.01
C LYS A 31 -9.27 -4.99 -4.21
N LYS A 32 -9.85 -4.91 -5.42
CA LYS A 32 -9.17 -5.34 -6.65
C LYS A 32 -7.93 -4.49 -6.98
N LEU A 33 -7.98 -3.19 -6.71
CA LEU A 33 -6.85 -2.28 -6.92
C LEU A 33 -5.74 -2.56 -5.90
N GLU A 34 -6.08 -2.75 -4.63
CA GLU A 34 -5.16 -3.15 -3.56
C GLU A 34 -4.41 -4.44 -3.92
N GLN A 35 -5.13 -5.48 -4.35
CA GLN A 35 -4.51 -6.74 -4.75
C GLN A 35 -3.54 -6.58 -5.92
N GLN A 36 -3.89 -5.77 -6.93
CA GLN A 36 -2.98 -5.47 -8.05
C GLN A 36 -1.70 -4.78 -7.58
N VAL A 37 -1.82 -3.86 -6.61
CA VAL A 37 -0.66 -3.14 -6.08
C VAL A 37 0.20 -4.05 -5.22
N LEU A 38 -0.40 -4.87 -4.36
CA LEU A 38 0.33 -5.86 -3.57
C LEU A 38 1.09 -6.84 -4.48
N ASP A 39 0.49 -7.26 -5.59
CA ASP A 39 1.17 -8.09 -6.59
C ASP A 39 2.33 -7.35 -7.27
N CYS A 40 2.14 -6.08 -7.62
CA CYS A 40 3.19 -5.21 -8.16
C CYS A 40 4.35 -5.05 -7.16
N LEU A 41 4.05 -4.78 -5.88
CA LEU A 41 5.04 -4.61 -4.81
C LEU A 41 5.82 -5.89 -4.51
N LYS A 42 5.20 -7.07 -4.64
CA LYS A 42 5.90 -8.36 -4.51
C LYS A 42 6.95 -8.58 -5.61
N ASN A 43 6.65 -8.12 -6.82
CA ASN A 43 7.57 -8.22 -7.96
C ASN A 43 8.60 -7.08 -8.00
N ALA A 44 8.29 -5.94 -7.37
CA ALA A 44 9.14 -4.77 -7.33
C ALA A 44 10.40 -5.03 -6.49
N LYS A 45 11.56 -5.07 -7.16
CA LYS A 45 12.87 -5.29 -6.52
C LYS A 45 13.53 -3.99 -6.03
N THR A 46 13.13 -2.85 -6.58
CA THR A 46 13.72 -1.54 -6.28
C THR A 46 12.68 -0.58 -5.74
N ASP A 47 13.14 0.45 -5.03
CA ASP A 47 12.30 1.53 -4.53
C ASP A 47 11.58 2.28 -5.66
N GLU A 48 12.20 2.39 -6.83
CA GLU A 48 11.60 3.04 -8.01
C GLU A 48 10.41 2.23 -8.55
N GLU A 49 10.54 0.90 -8.65
CA GLU A 49 9.45 0.00 -9.03
C GLU A 49 8.31 0.09 -8.00
N ARG A 50 8.63 0.14 -6.70
CA ARG A 50 7.65 0.30 -5.63
C ARG A 50 6.90 1.62 -5.72
N LYS A 51 7.62 2.73 -5.94
CA LYS A 51 7.02 4.05 -6.17
C LYS A 51 6.09 4.06 -7.39
N LYS A 52 6.45 3.35 -8.46
CA LYS A 52 5.60 3.21 -9.65
C LYS A 52 4.31 2.44 -9.34
N CYS A 53 4.36 1.38 -8.53
CA CYS A 53 3.17 0.66 -8.08
C CYS A 53 2.21 1.55 -7.28
N LEU A 54 2.74 2.54 -6.53
CA LEU A 54 1.98 3.40 -5.62
C LEU A 54 1.51 4.73 -6.26
N LYS A 55 2.12 5.16 -7.37
CA LYS A 55 1.94 6.50 -7.99
C LYS A 55 0.49 6.92 -8.25
N ASP A 56 -0.34 6.01 -8.77
CA ASP A 56 -1.72 6.30 -9.19
C ASP A 56 -2.76 5.94 -8.12
N LEU A 57 -2.31 5.64 -6.92
CA LEU A 57 -3.18 5.25 -5.82
C LEU A 57 -3.61 6.45 -4.99
N PRO A 58 -4.81 6.37 -4.41
CA PRO A 58 -5.22 7.37 -3.45
C PRO A 58 -4.34 7.30 -2.21
N LYS A 59 -4.07 8.46 -1.59
CA LYS A 59 -3.19 8.56 -0.42
C LYS A 59 -3.63 7.65 0.73
N ASP A 60 -4.93 7.54 0.92
CA ASP A 60 -5.55 6.66 1.91
C ASP A 60 -5.20 5.19 1.66
N LEU A 61 -5.36 4.73 0.41
CA LEU A 61 -5.05 3.36 0.00
C LEU A 61 -3.55 3.08 -0.02
N GLN A 62 -2.69 4.04 -0.39
CA GLN A 62 -1.24 3.89 -0.27
C GLN A 62 -0.85 3.63 1.18
N SER A 63 -1.40 4.42 2.11
CA SER A 63 -1.10 4.29 3.53
C SER A 63 -1.57 2.92 4.06
N ASP A 64 -2.77 2.48 3.68
CA ASP A 64 -3.30 1.17 4.06
C ASP A 64 -2.44 0.01 3.53
N ILE A 65 -1.98 0.10 2.27
CA ILE A 65 -1.10 -0.92 1.66
C ILE A 65 0.27 -0.97 2.33
N LEU A 66 0.88 0.19 2.61
CA LEU A 66 2.16 0.27 3.31
C LEU A 66 2.04 -0.31 4.72
N ALA A 67 0.98 0.03 5.46
CA ALA A 67 0.70 -0.54 6.77
C ALA A 67 0.53 -2.06 6.72
N LYS A 68 -0.17 -2.59 5.70
CA LYS A 68 -0.33 -4.04 5.48
C LYS A 68 1.00 -4.73 5.21
N GLU A 69 1.90 -4.14 4.43
CA GLU A 69 3.24 -4.67 4.20
C GLU A 69 4.09 -4.65 5.47
N SER A 70 4.05 -3.56 6.25
CA SER A 70 4.72 -3.48 7.56
C SER A 70 4.19 -4.53 8.55
N LEU A 71 2.86 -4.70 8.62
CA LEU A 71 2.24 -5.73 9.46
C LEU A 71 2.62 -7.14 9.01
N LYS A 72 2.74 -7.37 7.70
CA LYS A 72 3.20 -8.64 7.16
C LYS A 72 4.66 -8.90 7.53
N ALA A 73 5.53 -7.91 7.41
CA ALA A 73 6.94 -8.01 7.82
C ALA A 73 7.08 -8.28 9.32
N TYR A 74 6.30 -7.57 10.15
CA TYR A 74 6.20 -7.81 11.58
C TYR A 74 5.73 -9.23 11.89
N LYS A 75 4.66 -9.69 11.24
CA LYS A 75 4.11 -11.03 11.44
C LYS A 75 5.11 -12.13 11.03
N ASP A 76 5.84 -11.91 9.94
CA ASP A 76 6.86 -12.85 9.47
C ASP A 76 8.04 -12.94 10.46
N CYS A 77 8.51 -11.79 10.93
CA CYS A 77 9.55 -11.68 11.96
C CYS A 77 9.13 -12.34 13.29
N THR A 78 7.95 -11.99 13.81
CA THR A 78 7.44 -12.55 15.07
C THR A 78 7.12 -14.04 15.00
N SER A 79 6.83 -14.58 13.81
CA SER A 79 6.66 -16.03 13.62
C SER A 79 7.98 -16.80 13.70
N GLN A 80 9.11 -16.13 13.46
CA GLN A 80 10.46 -16.70 13.55
C GLN A 80 11.10 -16.44 14.92
N ALA A 81 10.69 -15.37 15.60
CA ALA A 81 11.17 -14.99 16.92
C ALA A 81 10.85 -16.07 17.98
N LYS A 82 11.87 -16.50 18.72
CA LYS A 82 11.74 -17.51 19.80
C LYS A 82 11.74 -16.89 21.19
N THR A 83 12.22 -15.66 21.31
CA THR A 83 12.37 -14.91 22.56
C THR A 83 11.59 -13.59 22.54
N GLU A 84 11.35 -13.02 23.73
CA GLU A 84 10.68 -11.71 23.82
C GLU A 84 11.54 -10.56 23.29
N ASP A 85 12.87 -10.64 23.42
CA ASP A 85 13.79 -9.67 22.83
C ASP A 85 13.71 -9.67 21.29
N GLU A 86 13.67 -10.84 20.65
CA GLU A 86 13.46 -10.93 19.20
C GLU A 86 12.09 -10.35 18.78
N LYS A 87 11.03 -10.55 19.58
CA LYS A 87 9.72 -9.94 19.31
C LYS A 87 9.77 -8.41 19.41
N LYS A 88 10.47 -7.86 20.41
CA LYS A 88 10.68 -6.41 20.55
C LYS A 88 11.48 -5.83 19.39
N GLU A 89 12.45 -6.56 18.85
CA GLU A 89 13.16 -6.18 17.63
C GLU A 89 12.22 -6.14 16.42
N CYS A 90 11.29 -7.10 16.32
CA CYS A 90 10.25 -7.08 15.27
C CYS A 90 9.30 -5.89 15.40
N GLU A 91 8.93 -5.46 16.61
CA GLU A 91 8.04 -4.30 16.83
C GLU A 91 8.61 -3.01 16.23
N LYS A 92 9.95 -2.89 16.15
CA LYS A 92 10.62 -1.76 15.49
C LYS A 92 10.30 -1.65 14.00
N LEU A 93 9.88 -2.75 13.35
CA LEU A 93 9.46 -2.76 11.93
C LEU A 93 8.10 -2.08 11.70
N LEU A 94 7.30 -1.90 12.76
CA LEU A 94 6.00 -1.24 12.70
C LEU A 94 6.09 0.28 12.89
N THR A 95 7.17 0.75 13.48
CA THR A 95 7.42 2.17 13.73
C THR A 95 8.27 2.75 12.60
N PRO A 96 7.75 3.66 11.75
CA PRO A 96 8.64 4.55 11.02
C PRO A 96 9.41 5.36 12.07
N GLU A 97 10.75 5.28 12.06
CA GLU A 97 11.58 6.07 12.97
C GLU A 97 11.14 7.54 12.95
N ALA A 98 10.89 8.07 14.15
CA ALA A 98 10.42 9.42 14.42
C ALA A 98 11.44 10.49 14.04
#